data_AF-A0A957PYZ8-F1
#
_entry.id   AF-A0A957PYZ8-F1
#
_cell.length_a   1.000
_cell.length_b   1.000
_cell.length_c   1.000
_cell.angle_alpha   90.00
_cell.angle_beta   90.00
_cell.angle_gamma   90.00
#
_symmetry.space_group_name_H-M   'P 1'
#
loop_
_entity.id
_entity.type
_entity.pdbx_description
1 polymer ?
#
loop_
_entity_poly.entity_id
_entity_poly.type
_entity_poly.pdbx_seq_one_letter_code
_entity_poly.pdbx_strand_id
1 'polypeptide(L)' 'MQSYPILETLFRHHLWSNLQLLALCKTLSEEQLQTSIVGVFGTLGDTLQHLVKSERSYLSRISTGQPFRAPENEGDLT' A
#
# COMPACT_ATOMS: atom_id res chain seq x y z
N MET A 1 -9.64 -20.73 -17.39
CA MET A 1 -9.74 -19.37 -16.81
C MET A 1 -9.44 -18.38 -17.92
N GLN A 2 -10.28 -17.36 -18.13
CA GLN A 2 -10.05 -16.38 -19.19
C GLN A 2 -8.87 -15.48 -18.79
N SER A 3 -7.91 -15.27 -19.70
CA SER A 3 -6.79 -14.34 -19.47
C SER A 3 -7.22 -12.92 -19.82
N TYR A 4 -6.77 -11.96 -19.00
CA TYR A 4 -7.00 -10.54 -19.19
C TYR A 4 -5.64 -9.83 -19.23
N PRO A 5 -4.94 -9.84 -20.39
CA PRO A 5 -3.54 -9.45 -20.47
C PRO A 5 -3.26 -8.01 -20.01
N ILE A 6 -4.23 -7.11 -20.21
CA ILE A 6 -4.14 -5.73 -19.73
C ILE A 6 -4.18 -5.69 -18.19
N LEU A 7 -5.13 -6.38 -17.56
CA LEU A 7 -5.24 -6.43 -16.10
C LEU A 7 -4.00 -7.07 -15.48
N GLU A 8 -3.55 -8.21 -16.04
CA GLU A 8 -2.33 -8.88 -15.61
C GLU A 8 -1.09 -7.96 -15.70
N THR A 9 -1.00 -7.16 -16.77
CA THR A 9 0.08 -6.17 -16.93
C THR A 9 0.01 -5.07 -15.89
N LEU A 10 -1.19 -4.52 -15.62
CA LEU A 10 -1.38 -3.48 -14.60
C LEU A 10 -1.01 -3.98 -13.21
N PHE A 11 -1.45 -5.18 -12.82
CA PHE A 11 -1.09 -5.77 -11.53
C PHE A 11 0.41 -6.07 -11.42
N ARG A 12 1.06 -6.55 -12.49
CA ARG A 12 2.51 -6.73 -12.50
C ARG A 12 3.27 -5.42 -12.34
N HIS A 13 2.85 -4.36 -13.05
CA HIS A 13 3.47 -3.06 -12.94
C HIS A 13 3.28 -2.47 -11.53
N HIS A 14 2.08 -2.58 -10.98
CA HIS A 14 1.77 -2.15 -9.62
C HIS A 14 2.65 -2.87 -8.59
N LEU A 15 2.78 -4.19 -8.67
CA LEU A 15 3.68 -4.97 -7.80
C LEU A 15 5.13 -4.51 -7.92
N TRP A 16 5.64 -4.34 -9.15
CA TRP A 16 6.99 -3.83 -9.37
C TRP A 16 7.20 -2.46 -8.72
N SER A 17 6.29 -1.51 -8.95
CA SER A 17 6.37 -0.16 -8.36
C SER A 17 6.39 -0.19 -6.83
N ASN A 18 5.54 -1.01 -6.21
CA ASN A 18 5.50 -1.15 -4.75
C ASN A 18 6.80 -1.76 -4.20
N LEU A 19 7.36 -2.77 -4.87
CA LEU A 19 8.64 -3.37 -4.46
C LEU A 19 9.79 -2.36 -4.55
N GLN A 20 9.83 -1.54 -5.60
CA GLN A 20 10.81 -0.47 -5.73
C GLN A 20 10.66 0.57 -4.61
N LEU A 21 9.42 0.96 -4.30
CA LEU A 21 9.14 1.91 -3.23
C LEU A 21 9.57 1.37 -1.87
N LEU A 22 9.19 0.13 -1.53
CA LEU A 22 9.60 -0.53 -0.29
C LEU A 22 11.13 -0.67 -0.19
N ALA A 23 11.81 -0.96 -1.31
CA ALA A 23 13.27 -1.03 -1.34
C ALA A 23 13.92 0.33 -1.03
N LEU A 24 13.38 1.43 -1.57
CA LEU A 24 13.84 2.78 -1.26
C LEU A 24 13.57 3.15 0.20
N CYS A 25 12.37 2.88 0.70
CA CYS A 25 12.00 3.25 2.07
C CYS A 25 12.86 2.54 3.12
N LYS A 26 13.33 1.33 2.83
CA LYS A 26 14.31 0.61 3.68
C LYS A 26 15.65 1.33 3.84
N THR A 27 16.01 2.25 2.94
CA THR A 27 17.26 3.01 3.04
C THR A 27 17.09 4.35 3.74
N LEU A 28 15.86 4.73 4.11
CA LEU A 28 15.58 6.00 4.77
C LEU A 28 15.74 5.86 6.28
N SER A 29 16.22 6.93 6.91
CA SER A 29 16.19 7.10 8.36
C SER A 29 14.76 7.32 8.87
N GLU A 30 14.56 7.12 10.16
CA GLU A 30 13.27 7.40 10.80
C GLU A 30 12.88 8.87 10.61
N GLU A 31 13.81 9.80 10.78
CA GLU A 31 13.55 11.24 10.58
C GLU A 31 13.11 11.55 9.15
N GLN A 32 13.68 10.86 8.15
CA GLN A 32 13.26 11.00 6.76
C GLN A 32 11.86 10.40 6.52
N LEU A 33 11.54 9.27 7.14
CA LEU A 33 10.19 8.69 7.06
C LEU A 33 9.13 9.58 7.72
N GLN A 34 9.50 10.31 8.77
CA GLN A 34 8.65 11.29 9.45
C GLN A 34 8.55 12.63 8.72
N THR A 35 9.18 12.80 7.56
CA THR A 35 9.13 14.06 6.82
C THR A 35 7.77 14.24 6.15
N SER A 36 7.18 15.43 6.31
CA SER A 36 5.98 15.88 5.60
C SER A 36 6.36 16.91 4.54
N ILE A 37 5.87 16.71 3.32
CA ILE A 37 6.07 17.58 2.16
C ILE A 37 4.75 17.80 1.42
N VAL A 38 4.70 18.82 0.56
CA VAL A 38 3.53 19.01 -0.31
C VAL A 38 3.33 17.76 -1.19
N GLY A 39 2.15 17.14 -1.09
CA GLY A 39 1.79 15.96 -1.89
C GLY A 39 1.84 14.63 -1.14
N VAL A 40 2.31 14.58 0.11
CA VAL A 40 2.14 13.41 0.98
C VAL A 40 0.91 13.55 1.88
N PHE A 41 0.31 12.43 2.25
CA PHE A 41 -0.69 12.32 3.29
C PHE A 41 0.03 12.11 4.64
N GLY A 42 -0.03 13.09 5.54
CA GLY A 42 0.72 13.04 6.80
C GLY A 42 2.23 13.12 6.56
N THR A 43 2.94 12.09 6.97
CA THR A 43 4.36 11.85 6.71
C THR A 43 4.57 10.97 5.47
N LEU A 44 5.82 10.84 5.02
CA LEU A 44 6.20 9.82 4.04
C LEU A 44 5.80 8.42 4.51
N GLY A 45 6.05 8.11 5.79
CA GLY A 45 5.63 6.85 6.43
C GLY A 45 4.12 6.62 6.36
N ASP A 46 3.33 7.62 6.71
CA ASP A 46 1.85 7.54 6.68
C ASP A 46 1.33 7.30 5.27
N THR A 47 1.92 7.96 4.27
CA THR A 47 1.56 7.76 2.87
C THR A 47 1.84 6.33 2.41
N LEU A 48 2.99 5.76 2.76
CA LEU A 48 3.32 4.38 2.44
C LEU A 48 2.35 3.40 3.10
N GLN A 49 2.05 3.64 4.37
CA GLN A 49 1.13 2.80 5.11
C GLN A 49 -0.30 2.90 4.54
N HIS A 50 -0.71 4.09 4.10
CA HIS A 50 -1.97 4.33 3.44
C HIS A 50 -2.09 3.54 2.12
N LEU A 51 -1.04 3.49 1.30
CA LEU A 51 -1.02 2.69 0.07
C LEU A 51 -1.25 1.20 0.36
N VAL A 52 -0.49 0.63 1.30
CA VAL A 52 -0.62 -0.79 1.67
C VAL A 52 -1.99 -1.12 2.29
N LYS A 53 -2.51 -0.26 3.17
CA LYS A 53 -3.85 -0.40 3.75
C LYS A 53 -4.93 -0.38 2.65
N SER A 54 -4.77 0.51 1.67
CA SER A 54 -5.71 0.64 0.55
C SER A 54 -5.71 -0.62 -0.34
N GLU A 55 -4.54 -1.19 -0.65
CA GLU A 55 -4.44 -2.45 -1.40
C GLU A 55 -5.14 -3.61 -0.69
N ARG A 56 -4.92 -3.78 0.62
CA ARG A 56 -5.65 -4.78 1.43
C ARG A 56 -7.16 -4.58 1.35
N SER A 57 -7.62 -3.33 1.43
CA SER A 57 -9.04 -2.97 1.32
C SER A 57 -9.63 -3.33 -0.04
N TYR A 58 -8.97 -2.97 -1.14
CA TYR A 58 -9.43 -3.31 -2.49
C TYR A 58 -9.43 -4.83 -2.72
N LEU A 59 -8.38 -5.52 -2.30
CA LEU A 59 -8.30 -6.98 -2.43
C LEU A 59 -9.45 -7.66 -1.69
N SER A 60 -9.76 -7.24 -0.46
CA SER A 60 -10.90 -7.75 0.30
C SER A 60 -12.21 -7.55 -0.45
N ARG A 61 -12.48 -6.32 -0.93
CA ARG A 61 -13.72 -6.00 -1.63
C ARG A 61 -13.87 -6.80 -2.94
N ILE A 62 -12.79 -6.96 -3.70
CA ILE A 62 -12.81 -7.71 -4.97
C ILE A 62 -12.99 -9.21 -4.72
N SER A 63 -12.33 -9.77 -3.71
CA SER A 63 -12.33 -11.22 -3.45
C SER A 63 -13.54 -11.70 -2.64
N THR A 64 -14.09 -10.85 -1.76
CA THR A 64 -15.15 -11.24 -0.81
C THR A 64 -16.43 -10.40 -0.94
N GLY A 65 -16.39 -9.27 -1.64
CA GLY A 65 -17.48 -8.29 -1.65
C GLY A 65 -17.59 -7.45 -0.36
N GLN A 66 -16.68 -7.63 0.61
CA GLN A 66 -16.75 -6.98 1.92
C GLN A 66 -15.53 -6.07 2.17
N PRO A 67 -15.68 -4.99 2.97
CA PRO A 67 -14.56 -4.18 3.40
C PRO A 67 -13.58 -5.00 4.24
N PHE A 68 -12.28 -4.69 4.10
CA PHE A 68 -11.26 -5.29 4.95
C PHE A 68 -11.52 -4.92 6.42
N ARG A 69 -11.55 -5.93 7.30
CA ARG A 69 -11.62 -5.74 8.75
C ARG A 69 -10.25 -6.09 9.33
N ALA A 70 -9.59 -5.09 9.91
CA ALA A 70 -8.35 -5.34 10.65
C ALA A 70 -8.64 -6.25 11.86
N PRO A 71 -7.72 -7.16 12.22
CA PRO A 71 -7.85 -7.93 13.45
C PRO A 71 -7.84 -6.98 14.66
N GLU A 72 -8.65 -7.29 15.69
CA GLU A 72 -8.81 -6.43 16.89
C GLU A 72 -7.50 -6.15 17.66
N ASN A 73 -6.43 -6.91 17.40
CA ASN A 73 -5.12 -6.80 18.07
C ASN A 73 -3.99 -6.25 17.18
N GLU A 74 -4.25 -5.90 15.91
CA GLU A 74 -3.34 -5.04 15.15
C GLU A 74 -3.61 -3.62 15.64
N GLY A 75 -2.95 -3.23 16.74
CA GLY A 75 -3.13 -1.94 17.40
C GLY A 75 -3.15 -0.78 16.40
N ASP A 76 -3.90 0.27 16.73
CA ASP A 76 -4.14 1.41 15.86
C ASP A 76 -2.80 1.98 15.36
N LEU A 77 -2.42 1.61 14.14
CA LEU A 77 -1.28 2.19 13.44
C LEU A 77 -1.73 3.53 12.86
N THR A 78 -2.31 4.39 13.70
CA THR A 78 -2.73 5.75 13.38
C THR A 78 -1.79 6.73 14.05
#